data_AF-A0A5M4DFN2-F1
#
_entry.id   AF-A0A5M4DFN2-F1
#
_cell.length_a   1.000
_cell.length_b   1.000
_cell.length_c   1.000
_cell.angle_alpha   90.00
_cell.angle_beta   90.00
_cell.angle_gamma   90.00
#
_symmetry.space_group_name_H-M   'P 1'
#
loop_
_entity.id
_entity.type
_entity.pdbx_description
1 polymer ?
#
loop_
_entity_poly.entity_id
_entity_poly.type
_entity_poly.pdbx_seq_one_letter_code
_entity_poly.pdbx_strand_id
1 'polypeptide(L)'
;MATARQKTCENCWRYGDYVRAGSPEQGKRIFQTLNRQGWNVPQQQWQDTPEEFHYAYDTQGKLLYAAFAMTPQQGQSSYTDGYPALRRALAQYQYDPAGRITSLAHYWQNYNSGYSSTPILKQEYAYDSVTRLRTAASFYNNPDSDGDFDLIRTETYDYDDDLDYLTEVDYNDGLPNEAQTWTYDAAGNRATDSVQGSGWSYDNLNRILTSPGYVYEHDILGNRTWRNRQVSTGGVKYEWDELNRATSIVGTVSGARYEYRADGMRTDKVEGFNLSWEWTDKTHTSGYYDEIQGQNLPTSRYYYDGQMMVEDDYTVEGQYEPVVTVMRYGIGARGIDFMDKRVDDGPETKGYPIYDGHGNMIATLGQTQGSPYYSLADQRSYDVWGSVRSGSTTGDPKQRYCANLGHVQDDESGLIYMRARYYEPWSGRFISQDPALFGHNWFSYARNDPMSYADANGQSWTNILGGALAALGMMYAAGAIATLWGKNPFMFFSSASYRCELATTEALWATMLFAASTLVVSQENTAIPIHLLGPLSVAALAFQTIVATMNLGLEKAKYSSAASVVAAAYIYGLVLIGLLVAIAVEDMTS
;
A
#
# COMPACT_ATOMS: atom_id res chain seq x y z
N MET A 1 -7.60 -22.14 -14.72
CA MET A 1 -7.95 -22.08 -13.28
C MET A 1 -6.75 -22.61 -12.51
N ALA A 2 -5.80 -21.74 -12.17
CA ALA A 2 -4.76 -22.10 -11.21
C ALA A 2 -5.31 -21.75 -9.82
N THR A 3 -5.82 -22.77 -9.13
CA THR A 3 -6.21 -22.67 -7.72
C THR A 3 -4.99 -22.22 -6.92
N ALA A 4 -5.19 -21.30 -5.97
CA ALA A 4 -4.19 -21.03 -4.94
C ALA A 4 -3.64 -22.38 -4.43
N ARG A 5 -2.31 -22.52 -4.26
CA ARG A 5 -1.73 -23.73 -3.64
C ARG A 5 -2.37 -23.88 -2.25
N GLN A 6 -3.41 -24.69 -2.15
CA GLN A 6 -4.09 -25.01 -0.91
C GLN A 6 -3.29 -26.14 -0.24
N LYS A 7 -2.75 -25.87 0.95
CA LYS A 7 -2.16 -26.90 1.81
C LYS A 7 -3.21 -27.95 2.18
N THR A 8 -2.78 -29.20 2.34
CA THR A 8 -3.58 -30.27 2.93
C THR A 8 -3.92 -29.92 4.39
N CYS A 9 -5.13 -30.26 4.85
CA CYS A 9 -5.83 -29.64 5.98
C CYS A 9 -5.27 -29.92 7.39
N GLU A 10 -4.20 -30.71 7.54
CA GLU A 10 -3.76 -31.21 8.85
C GLU A 10 -3.15 -30.14 9.77
N ASN A 11 -2.72 -28.99 9.23
CA ASN A 11 -2.22 -27.83 10.00
C ASN A 11 -2.82 -26.51 9.51
N CYS A 12 -4.06 -26.53 9.00
CA CYS A 12 -4.71 -25.32 8.53
C CYS A 12 -5.19 -24.46 9.70
N TRP A 13 -4.93 -23.16 9.58
CA TRP A 13 -5.51 -22.12 10.42
C TRP A 13 -6.26 -21.12 9.54
N ARG A 14 -7.23 -20.43 10.10
CA ARG A 14 -7.91 -19.28 9.47
C ARG A 14 -8.19 -18.22 10.52
N TYR A 15 -8.59 -17.04 10.10
CA TYR A 15 -9.19 -16.08 11.02
C TYR A 15 -10.71 -16.13 10.91
N GLY A 16 -11.41 -15.94 12.03
CA GLY A 16 -12.86 -15.89 12.17
C GLY A 16 -13.34 -14.57 12.77
N ASP A 17 -14.64 -14.50 13.07
CA ASP A 17 -15.30 -13.36 13.76
C ASP A 17 -15.26 -11.99 13.05
N TYR A 18 -15.18 -12.02 11.72
CA TYR A 18 -15.29 -10.82 10.87
C TYR A 18 -16.58 -10.82 10.06
N VAL A 19 -17.09 -9.62 9.77
CA VAL A 19 -18.16 -9.40 8.80
C VAL A 19 -17.53 -9.07 7.45
N ARG A 20 -18.03 -9.68 6.36
CA ARG A 20 -17.69 -9.23 5.01
C ARG A 20 -18.60 -8.09 4.63
N ALA A 21 -18.03 -6.91 4.40
CA ALA A 21 -18.72 -5.75 3.88
C ALA A 21 -18.31 -5.50 2.42
N GLY A 22 -19.28 -5.26 1.54
CA GLY A 22 -19.08 -5.10 0.10
C GLY A 22 -19.71 -6.21 -0.73
N SER A 23 -19.39 -6.26 -2.02
CA SER A 23 -19.93 -7.30 -2.91
C SER A 23 -19.40 -8.68 -2.50
N PRO A 24 -20.15 -9.78 -2.73
CA PRO A 24 -19.72 -11.14 -2.39
C PRO A 24 -18.32 -11.53 -2.95
N GLU A 25 -17.93 -10.93 -4.07
CA GLU A 25 -16.67 -11.20 -4.77
C GLU A 25 -15.50 -10.32 -4.30
N GLN A 26 -15.76 -9.18 -3.63
CA GLN A 26 -14.75 -8.23 -3.17
C GLN A 26 -14.94 -7.78 -1.71
N GLY A 27 -15.68 -8.57 -0.93
CA GLY A 27 -16.04 -8.22 0.44
C GLY A 27 -14.80 -8.00 1.31
N LYS A 28 -14.64 -6.78 1.83
CA LYS A 28 -13.61 -6.44 2.83
C LYS A 28 -14.04 -7.00 4.18
N ARG A 29 -13.07 -7.52 4.93
CA ARG A 29 -13.31 -7.99 6.30
C ARG A 29 -13.32 -6.78 7.22
N ILE A 30 -14.42 -6.57 7.93
CA ILE A 30 -14.53 -5.60 9.03
C ILE A 30 -14.70 -6.41 10.31
N PHE A 31 -13.89 -6.11 11.31
CA PHE A 31 -13.85 -6.87 12.56
C PHE A 31 -13.63 -5.92 13.73
N GLN A 32 -14.35 -6.16 14.82
CA GLN A 32 -14.04 -5.62 16.14
C GLN A 32 -13.11 -6.57 16.91
N THR A 33 -13.30 -7.87 16.68
CA THR A 33 -12.42 -8.94 17.13
C THR A 33 -12.09 -9.84 15.95
N LEU A 34 -10.84 -10.29 15.85
CA LEU A 34 -10.40 -11.28 14.88
C LEU A 34 -9.82 -12.46 15.66
N ASN A 35 -10.48 -13.62 15.59
CA ASN A 35 -10.05 -14.82 16.30
C ASN A 35 -9.24 -15.71 15.36
N ARG A 36 -8.08 -16.18 15.78
CA ARG A 36 -7.43 -17.28 15.06
C ARG A 36 -8.23 -18.55 15.32
N GLN A 37 -8.46 -19.33 14.27
CA GLN A 37 -9.12 -20.63 14.34
C GLN A 37 -8.17 -21.71 13.84
N GLY A 38 -8.02 -22.78 14.62
CA GLY A 38 -7.32 -24.00 14.21
C GLY A 38 -8.31 -25.05 13.70
N TRP A 39 -7.88 -25.87 12.74
CA TRP A 39 -8.67 -27.03 12.30
C TRP A 39 -8.56 -28.17 13.32
N ASN A 40 -9.66 -28.51 13.97
CA ASN A 40 -9.74 -29.67 14.87
C ASN A 40 -9.95 -30.93 14.02
N VAL A 41 -8.88 -31.71 13.81
CA VAL A 41 -8.91 -32.93 12.97
C VAL A 41 -9.93 -33.97 13.50
N PRO A 42 -9.97 -34.31 14.80
CA PRO A 42 -10.96 -35.27 15.32
C PRO A 42 -12.42 -34.86 15.12
N GLN A 43 -12.73 -33.57 15.24
CA GLN A 43 -14.11 -33.06 15.17
C GLN A 43 -14.47 -32.48 13.79
N GLN A 44 -13.52 -32.44 12.86
CA GLN A 44 -13.66 -31.87 11.51
C GLN A 44 -14.30 -30.47 11.51
N GLN A 45 -13.91 -29.63 12.47
CA GLN A 45 -14.45 -28.29 12.62
C GLN A 45 -13.37 -27.28 12.99
N TRP A 46 -13.63 -26.02 12.65
CA TRP A 46 -12.80 -24.89 13.07
C TRP A 46 -13.08 -24.53 14.53
N GLN A 47 -12.03 -24.34 15.31
CA GLN A 47 -12.13 -23.92 16.71
C GLN A 47 -11.26 -22.72 16.98
N ASP A 48 -11.79 -21.77 17.72
CA ASP A 48 -11.05 -20.60 18.17
C ASP A 48 -9.83 -21.06 18.99
N THR A 49 -8.69 -20.49 18.67
CA THR A 49 -7.49 -20.60 19.49
C THR A 49 -7.50 -19.50 20.54
N PRO A 50 -6.61 -19.57 21.54
CA PRO A 50 -6.43 -18.51 22.53
C PRO A 50 -5.90 -17.16 21.97
N GLU A 51 -5.71 -17.01 20.67
CA GLU A 51 -5.17 -15.80 20.05
C GLU A 51 -6.30 -14.93 19.49
N GLU A 52 -6.43 -13.72 20.04
CA GLU A 52 -7.43 -12.74 19.64
C GLU A 52 -6.76 -11.41 19.31
N PHE A 53 -7.34 -10.73 18.32
CA PHE A 53 -6.97 -9.38 17.96
C PHE A 53 -8.17 -8.46 18.13
N HIS A 54 -8.00 -7.34 18.79
CA HIS A 54 -9.07 -6.37 19.04
C HIS A 54 -8.80 -5.06 18.34
N TYR A 55 -9.86 -4.47 17.79
CA TYR A 55 -9.79 -3.23 17.06
C TYR A 55 -10.93 -2.32 17.49
N ALA A 56 -10.63 -1.04 17.65
CA ALA A 56 -11.65 -0.02 17.80
C ALA A 56 -11.54 1.01 16.70
N TYR A 57 -12.68 1.53 16.30
CA TYR A 57 -12.80 2.54 15.27
C TYR A 57 -13.63 3.70 15.82
N ASP A 58 -13.37 4.90 15.30
CA ASP A 58 -14.27 6.03 15.52
C ASP A 58 -15.55 5.90 14.69
N THR A 59 -16.45 6.87 14.83
CA THR A 59 -17.71 6.91 14.08
C THR A 59 -17.53 7.12 12.57
N GLN A 60 -16.33 7.51 12.13
CA GLN A 60 -15.97 7.70 10.72
C GLN A 60 -15.23 6.47 10.16
N GLY A 61 -15.02 5.42 10.96
CA GLY A 61 -14.32 4.20 10.56
C GLY A 61 -12.79 4.30 10.61
N LYS A 62 -12.22 5.33 11.23
CA LYS A 62 -10.78 5.45 11.44
C LYS A 62 -10.36 4.56 12.61
N LEU A 63 -9.26 3.82 12.44
CA LEU A 63 -8.76 2.89 13.45
C LEU A 63 -8.21 3.66 14.66
N LEU A 64 -8.83 3.56 15.82
CA LEU A 64 -8.36 4.22 17.05
C LEU A 64 -7.30 3.40 17.77
N TYR A 65 -7.46 2.08 17.82
CA TYR A 65 -6.42 1.18 18.29
C TYR A 65 -6.53 -0.21 17.68
N ALA A 66 -5.39 -0.91 17.65
CA ALA A 66 -5.29 -2.32 17.33
C ALA A 66 -4.48 -3.02 18.44
N ALA A 67 -5.01 -4.11 18.98
CA ALA A 67 -4.41 -4.86 20.07
C ALA A 67 -4.28 -6.34 19.72
N PHE A 68 -3.14 -6.93 20.09
CA PHE A 68 -2.79 -8.31 19.75
C PHE A 68 -2.47 -9.06 21.05
N ALA A 69 -3.26 -10.10 21.35
CA ALA A 69 -3.19 -10.86 22.60
C ALA A 69 -2.90 -12.34 22.33
N MET A 70 -2.00 -12.93 23.12
CA MET A 70 -1.53 -14.31 22.89
C MET A 70 -2.40 -15.39 23.53
N THR A 71 -2.90 -15.16 24.74
CA THR A 71 -3.58 -16.19 25.53
C THR A 71 -4.36 -15.55 26.68
N PRO A 72 -5.57 -16.04 27.03
CA PRO A 72 -6.16 -15.88 28.35
C PRO A 72 -5.18 -16.35 29.44
N GLN A 73 -5.44 -16.04 30.71
CA GLN A 73 -4.57 -16.49 31.82
C GLN A 73 -4.31 -18.02 31.79
N GLN A 74 -3.19 -18.46 32.38
CA GLN A 74 -2.76 -19.86 32.38
C GLN A 74 -3.91 -20.83 32.73
N GLY A 75 -4.20 -21.78 31.84
CA GLY A 75 -5.25 -22.79 32.01
C GLY A 75 -6.64 -22.40 31.50
N GLN A 76 -6.79 -21.23 30.88
CA GLN A 76 -8.07 -20.75 30.32
C GLN A 76 -8.09 -20.87 28.80
N SER A 77 -9.24 -21.29 28.26
CA SER A 77 -9.46 -21.48 26.83
C SER A 77 -10.24 -20.34 26.16
N SER A 78 -10.64 -19.30 26.90
CA SER A 78 -11.38 -18.13 26.37
C SER A 78 -11.14 -16.87 27.22
N TYR A 79 -11.37 -15.69 26.61
CA TYR A 79 -11.21 -14.37 27.24
C TYR A 79 -12.49 -13.81 27.90
N THR A 80 -13.45 -14.66 28.26
CA THR A 80 -14.70 -14.22 28.91
C THR A 80 -14.44 -13.37 30.14
N ASP A 81 -15.34 -12.43 30.45
CA ASP A 81 -15.27 -11.50 31.59
C ASP A 81 -14.69 -12.17 32.84
N GLY A 82 -13.42 -11.86 33.15
CA GLY A 82 -12.67 -12.42 34.28
C GLY A 82 -11.31 -13.05 33.95
N TYR A 83 -11.02 -13.42 32.69
CA TYR A 83 -9.75 -14.07 32.30
C TYR A 83 -9.01 -13.42 31.10
N PRO A 84 -8.65 -12.14 31.22
CA PRO A 84 -7.99 -11.37 30.15
C PRO A 84 -6.54 -11.78 29.91
N ALA A 85 -5.99 -11.38 28.76
CA ALA A 85 -4.62 -11.70 28.38
C ALA A 85 -3.60 -11.19 29.40
N LEU A 86 -2.61 -12.00 29.78
CA LEU A 86 -1.55 -11.54 30.70
C LEU A 86 -0.76 -10.36 30.11
N ARG A 87 -0.53 -10.39 28.78
CA ARG A 87 0.18 -9.34 28.02
C ARG A 87 -0.47 -9.10 26.67
N ARG A 88 -0.39 -7.85 26.17
CA ARG A 88 -0.81 -7.47 24.81
C ARG A 88 0.12 -6.44 24.19
N ALA A 89 0.33 -6.57 22.88
CA ALA A 89 0.85 -5.48 22.05
C ALA A 89 -0.31 -4.57 21.65
N LEU A 90 -0.14 -3.26 21.75
CA LEU A 90 -1.18 -2.28 21.43
C LEU A 90 -0.58 -1.16 20.58
N ALA A 91 -1.24 -0.83 19.47
CA ALA A 91 -0.99 0.37 18.67
C ALA A 91 -2.18 1.33 18.84
N GLN A 92 -1.92 2.59 19.13
CA GLN A 92 -2.94 3.65 19.30
C GLN A 92 -2.70 4.77 18.31
N TYR A 93 -3.79 5.26 17.73
CA TYR A 93 -3.80 6.27 16.69
C TYR A 93 -4.55 7.52 17.16
N GLN A 94 -4.03 8.67 16.80
CA GLN A 94 -4.75 9.94 16.88
C GLN A 94 -4.79 10.58 15.50
N TYR A 95 -5.87 11.30 15.25
CA TYR A 95 -6.10 11.94 13.97
C TYR A 95 -6.45 13.41 14.14
N ASP A 96 -6.13 14.21 13.13
CA ASP A 96 -6.67 15.56 13.01
C ASP A 96 -8.07 15.58 12.36
N PRO A 97 -8.73 16.75 12.24
CA PRO A 97 -10.04 16.86 11.59
C PRO A 97 -10.06 16.46 10.11
N ALA A 98 -8.93 16.56 9.40
CA ALA A 98 -8.78 16.10 8.02
C ALA A 98 -8.59 14.57 7.92
N GLY A 99 -8.51 13.88 9.06
CA GLY A 99 -8.32 12.45 9.15
C GLY A 99 -6.87 12.01 9.04
N ARG A 100 -5.92 12.92 9.20
CA ARG A 100 -4.50 12.58 9.12
C ARG A 100 -3.94 12.10 10.44
N ILE A 101 -3.07 11.09 10.44
CA ILE A 101 -2.46 10.57 11.67
C ILE A 101 -1.60 11.67 12.30
N THR A 102 -1.89 12.08 13.53
CA THR A 102 -1.08 13.06 14.28
C THR A 102 -0.21 12.41 15.33
N SER A 103 -0.60 11.22 15.81
CA SER A 103 0.19 10.43 16.74
C SER A 103 -0.04 8.94 16.50
N LEU A 104 1.05 8.17 16.57
CA LEU A 104 1.04 6.72 16.58
C LEU A 104 1.89 6.22 17.75
N ALA A 105 1.28 5.52 18.70
CA ALA A 105 1.96 5.04 19.91
C ALA A 105 1.82 3.53 20.05
N HIS A 106 2.93 2.84 20.32
CA HIS A 106 3.00 1.41 20.54
C HIS A 106 3.27 1.10 22.00
N TYR A 107 2.60 0.10 22.55
CA TYR A 107 2.70 -0.30 23.96
C TYR A 107 2.90 -1.81 24.08
N TRP A 108 3.62 -2.20 25.13
CA TRP A 108 3.62 -3.57 25.66
C TRP A 108 3.01 -3.57 27.05
N GLN A 109 1.76 -4.01 27.15
CA GLN A 109 0.96 -3.85 28.38
C GLN A 109 0.79 -5.17 29.12
N ASN A 110 0.95 -5.14 30.45
CA ASN A 110 0.58 -6.23 31.35
C ASN A 110 -0.84 -5.98 31.87
N TYR A 111 -1.73 -6.97 31.85
CA TYR A 111 -3.11 -6.76 32.32
C TYR A 111 -3.21 -6.77 33.86
N ASN A 112 -2.45 -7.64 34.53
CA ASN A 112 -2.59 -7.86 35.98
C ASN A 112 -1.89 -6.80 36.87
N SER A 113 -1.14 -5.87 36.27
CA SER A 113 -0.49 -4.75 36.99
C SER A 113 -1.11 -3.38 36.64
N GLY A 114 -2.24 -3.37 35.91
CA GLY A 114 -2.73 -2.18 35.23
C GLY A 114 -2.00 -1.95 33.90
N TYR A 115 -2.71 -1.38 32.94
CA TYR A 115 -2.14 -1.05 31.63
C TYR A 115 -0.99 -0.05 31.78
N SER A 116 0.16 -0.32 31.15
CA SER A 116 1.23 0.67 31.06
C SER A 116 0.69 1.92 30.36
N SER A 117 0.84 3.07 31.01
CA SER A 117 0.59 4.38 30.41
C SER A 117 1.73 4.84 29.50
N THR A 118 2.90 4.22 29.62
CA THR A 118 4.09 4.61 28.85
C THR A 118 4.23 3.74 27.61
N PRO A 119 4.22 4.33 26.40
CA PRO A 119 4.49 3.61 25.16
C PRO A 119 5.95 3.16 25.11
N ILE A 120 6.23 2.08 24.38
CA ILE A 120 7.60 1.64 24.06
C ILE A 120 8.21 2.46 22.92
N LEU A 121 7.36 2.96 22.01
CA LEU A 121 7.72 3.81 20.89
C LEU A 121 6.50 4.66 20.51
N LYS A 122 6.72 5.92 20.15
CA LYS A 122 5.67 6.81 19.67
C LYS A 122 6.25 7.77 18.65
N GLN A 123 5.41 8.12 17.70
CA GLN A 123 5.70 9.11 16.68
C GLN A 123 4.60 10.15 16.62
N GLU A 124 5.00 11.39 16.37
CA GLU A 124 4.10 12.54 16.18
C GLU A 124 4.34 13.17 14.82
N TYR A 125 3.26 13.59 14.17
CA TYR A 125 3.28 14.11 12.81
C TYR A 125 2.65 15.49 12.76
N ALA A 126 3.34 16.41 12.09
CA ALA A 126 2.80 17.73 11.75
C ALA A 126 2.80 17.93 10.24
N TYR A 127 1.86 18.72 9.74
CA TYR A 127 1.59 18.88 8.32
C TYR A 127 1.45 20.36 7.97
N ASP A 128 1.98 20.77 6.82
CA ASP A 128 1.81 22.15 6.32
C ASP A 128 0.49 22.34 5.56
N SER A 129 0.05 21.31 4.86
CA SER A 129 -1.19 21.28 4.07
C SER A 129 -1.78 19.88 4.11
N VAL A 130 -3.01 19.71 3.58
CA VAL A 130 -3.72 18.41 3.59
C VAL A 130 -2.87 17.25 3.05
N THR A 131 -1.94 17.53 2.15
CA THR A 131 -1.12 16.52 1.47
C THR A 131 0.32 16.44 1.95
N ARG A 132 0.87 17.46 2.63
CA ARG A 132 2.32 17.56 2.89
C ARG A 132 2.67 17.33 4.35
N LEU A 133 3.39 16.24 4.62
CA LEU A 133 3.99 15.97 5.93
C LEU A 133 5.16 16.92 6.16
N ARG A 134 5.12 17.75 7.19
CA ARG A 134 6.19 18.68 7.50
C ARG A 134 7.24 18.08 8.43
N THR A 135 6.79 17.43 9.50
CA THR A 135 7.69 16.87 10.50
C THR A 135 7.23 15.52 11.00
N ALA A 136 8.18 14.63 11.28
CA ALA A 136 7.95 13.38 12.02
C ALA A 136 8.88 13.33 13.23
N ALA A 137 8.32 13.47 14.43
CA ALA A 137 9.06 13.35 15.68
C ALA A 137 8.99 11.91 16.20
N SER A 138 10.13 11.30 16.48
CA SER A 138 10.21 9.95 17.06
C SER A 138 10.70 10.04 18.49
N PHE A 139 10.04 9.28 19.37
CA PHE A 139 10.47 9.16 20.74
C PHE A 139 10.40 7.73 21.25
N TYR A 140 11.20 7.46 22.28
CA TYR A 140 11.44 6.12 22.79
C TYR A 140 11.48 6.15 24.31
N ASN A 141 11.04 5.06 24.91
CA ASN A 141 11.00 4.95 26.36
C ASN A 141 12.41 4.78 26.91
N ASN A 142 12.88 5.75 27.70
CA ASN A 142 14.17 5.63 28.38
C ASN A 142 14.03 4.67 29.58
N PRO A 143 14.73 3.53 29.61
CA PRO A 143 14.66 2.58 30.71
C PRO A 143 15.34 3.08 31.99
N ASP A 144 16.05 4.23 31.98
CA ASP A 144 16.81 4.78 33.11
C ASP A 144 15.94 5.47 34.19
N SER A 145 14.80 4.86 34.50
CA SER A 145 14.03 4.94 35.76
C SER A 145 13.00 6.05 36.00
N ASP A 146 12.86 7.08 35.16
CA ASP A 146 11.78 8.08 35.32
C ASP A 146 10.54 7.81 34.43
N GLY A 147 10.64 6.86 33.48
CA GLY A 147 9.58 6.57 32.52
C GLY A 147 9.27 7.74 31.58
N ASP A 148 10.21 8.69 31.45
CA ASP A 148 10.12 9.82 30.56
C ASP A 148 10.34 9.40 29.10
N PHE A 149 9.66 10.11 28.21
CA PHE A 149 9.60 9.80 26.80
C PHE A 149 10.49 10.77 26.04
N ASP A 150 11.77 10.42 25.93
CA ASP A 150 12.79 11.30 25.37
C ASP A 150 12.64 11.42 23.86
N LEU A 151 12.50 12.66 23.39
CA LEU A 151 12.60 12.99 21.97
C LEU A 151 13.94 12.49 21.44
N ILE A 152 13.89 11.54 20.50
CA ILE A 152 15.11 11.03 19.86
C ILE A 152 15.52 11.96 18.74
N ARG A 153 14.56 12.26 17.84
CA ARG A 153 14.79 13.05 16.65
C ARG A 153 13.49 13.65 16.12
N THR A 154 13.61 14.73 15.37
CA THR A 154 12.53 15.30 14.57
C THR A 154 13.01 15.38 13.14
N GLU A 155 12.41 14.58 12.28
CA GLU A 155 12.64 14.65 10.84
C GLU A 155 11.87 15.83 10.26
N THR A 156 12.46 16.54 9.32
CA THR A 156 11.82 17.67 8.60
C THR A 156 11.83 17.42 7.10
N TYR A 157 10.76 17.81 6.42
CA TYR A 157 10.59 17.61 4.98
C TYR A 157 10.15 18.90 4.32
N ASP A 158 10.79 19.27 3.21
CA ASP A 158 10.37 20.38 2.36
C ASP A 158 10.03 19.89 0.96
N TYR A 159 9.17 20.66 0.30
CA TYR A 159 8.54 20.31 -0.96
C TYR A 159 8.66 21.45 -1.97
N ASP A 160 8.61 21.07 -3.25
CA ASP A 160 8.40 22.01 -4.34
C ASP A 160 7.02 22.67 -4.21
N ASP A 161 6.97 23.99 -4.29
CA ASP A 161 5.74 24.78 -4.07
C ASP A 161 4.67 24.55 -5.15
N ASP A 162 5.05 24.13 -6.36
CA ASP A 162 4.14 23.98 -7.50
C ASP A 162 3.75 22.51 -7.74
N LEU A 163 4.68 21.57 -7.53
CA LEU A 163 4.51 20.16 -7.88
C LEU A 163 4.29 19.24 -6.66
N ASP A 164 4.45 19.75 -5.44
CA ASP A 164 4.43 18.97 -4.18
C ASP A 164 5.42 17.79 -4.18
N TYR A 165 6.51 17.88 -4.96
CA TYR A 165 7.59 16.88 -4.93
C TYR A 165 8.49 17.10 -3.73
N LEU A 166 8.91 16.02 -3.05
CA LEU A 166 9.83 16.12 -1.93
C LEU A 166 11.19 16.63 -2.41
N THR A 167 11.58 17.82 -1.99
CA THR A 167 12.84 18.45 -2.42
C THR A 167 13.95 18.32 -1.39
N GLU A 168 13.59 18.19 -0.11
CA GLU A 168 14.56 18.10 0.98
C GLU A 168 14.03 17.24 2.13
N VAL A 169 14.96 16.56 2.80
CA VAL A 169 14.75 15.95 4.11
C VAL A 169 15.94 16.22 5.00
N ASP A 170 15.68 16.43 6.28
CA ASP A 170 16.67 16.31 7.33
C ASP A 170 16.19 15.25 8.35
N TYR A 171 16.90 14.13 8.42
CA TYR A 171 16.56 13.03 9.34
C TYR A 171 16.91 13.34 10.80
N ASN A 172 17.77 14.34 11.06
CA ASN A 172 18.26 14.71 12.40
C ASN A 172 18.69 13.49 13.25
N ASP A 173 19.43 12.57 12.64
CA ASP A 173 19.81 11.30 13.26
C ASP A 173 21.32 11.17 13.55
N GLY A 174 22.10 12.19 13.22
CA GLY A 174 23.54 12.24 13.43
C GLY A 174 24.33 11.27 12.54
N LEU A 175 23.66 10.61 11.58
CA LEU A 175 24.32 9.71 10.63
C LEU A 175 24.81 10.50 9.40
N PRO A 176 25.80 9.98 8.65
CA PRO A 176 26.19 10.57 7.39
C PRO A 176 24.98 10.77 6.46
N ASN A 177 24.95 11.90 5.76
CA ASN A 177 23.86 12.26 4.85
C ASN A 177 22.49 12.33 5.55
N GLU A 178 22.44 12.92 6.75
CA GLU A 178 21.18 13.23 7.46
C GLU A 178 20.35 14.28 6.73
N ALA A 179 20.98 15.30 6.13
CA ALA A 179 20.31 16.23 5.22
C ALA A 179 20.52 15.79 3.76
N GLN A 180 19.42 15.65 3.01
CA GLN A 180 19.44 15.27 1.60
C GLN A 180 18.51 16.15 0.77
N THR A 181 18.92 16.46 -0.45
CA THR A 181 18.15 17.30 -1.38
C THR A 181 18.05 16.67 -2.76
N TRP A 182 16.92 16.86 -3.43
CA TRP A 182 16.66 16.39 -4.77
C TRP A 182 16.13 17.50 -5.66
N THR A 183 16.42 17.41 -6.95
CA THR A 183 15.72 18.19 -7.96
C THR A 183 15.15 17.26 -9.02
N TYR A 184 14.13 17.76 -9.73
CA TYR A 184 13.40 17.01 -10.73
C TYR A 184 13.38 17.75 -12.07
N ASP A 185 13.32 17.00 -13.16
CA ASP A 185 12.99 17.57 -14.46
C ASP A 185 11.47 17.84 -14.58
N ALA A 186 11.05 18.46 -15.69
CA ALA A 186 9.65 18.79 -15.94
C ALA A 186 8.72 17.56 -16.06
N ALA A 187 9.27 16.37 -16.25
CA ALA A 187 8.53 15.11 -16.26
C ALA A 187 8.57 14.39 -14.91
N GLY A 188 9.15 15.01 -13.87
CA GLY A 188 9.26 14.45 -12.53
C GLY A 188 10.32 13.36 -12.40
N ASN A 189 11.28 13.25 -13.31
CA ASN A 189 12.43 12.39 -13.12
C ASN A 189 13.49 13.09 -12.26
N ARG A 190 14.17 12.35 -11.39
CA ARG A 190 15.24 12.87 -10.53
C ARG A 190 16.41 13.39 -11.37
N ALA A 191 16.69 14.69 -11.30
CA ALA A 191 17.78 15.34 -12.02
C ALA A 191 19.06 15.44 -11.17
N THR A 192 18.92 15.67 -9.86
CA THR A 192 20.03 15.67 -8.91
C THR A 192 19.64 15.02 -7.58
N ASP A 193 20.66 14.56 -6.87
CA ASP A 193 20.57 13.92 -5.56
C ASP A 193 21.84 14.33 -4.80
N SER A 194 21.72 14.96 -3.63
CA SER A 194 22.91 15.45 -2.91
C SER A 194 23.82 14.33 -2.41
N VAL A 195 23.31 13.09 -2.29
CA VAL A 195 24.06 11.92 -1.82
C VAL A 195 24.63 11.13 -2.98
N GLN A 196 23.82 10.84 -4.01
CA GLN A 196 24.27 10.07 -5.17
C GLN A 196 25.03 10.93 -6.18
N GLY A 197 24.80 12.24 -6.18
CA GLY A 197 25.40 13.20 -7.11
C GLY A 197 24.60 13.41 -8.39
N SER A 198 25.26 13.98 -9.40
CA SER A 198 24.73 14.29 -10.72
C SER A 198 25.04 13.19 -11.76
N GLY A 199 24.35 13.20 -12.90
CA GLY A 199 24.57 12.22 -13.99
C GLY A 199 23.33 11.41 -14.34
N TRP A 200 22.18 11.82 -13.83
CA TRP A 200 20.88 11.28 -14.18
C TRP A 200 20.49 11.73 -15.60
N SER A 201 20.14 10.78 -16.45
CA SER A 201 19.57 11.09 -17.77
C SER A 201 18.46 10.12 -18.09
N TYR A 202 17.50 10.61 -18.88
CA TYR A 202 16.29 9.88 -19.25
C TYR A 202 16.02 10.08 -20.73
N ASP A 203 15.32 9.15 -21.34
CA ASP A 203 14.78 9.35 -22.67
C ASP A 203 13.39 10.02 -22.65
N ASN A 204 12.82 10.23 -23.84
CA ASN A 204 11.51 10.85 -24.01
C ASN A 204 10.32 10.02 -23.46
N LEU A 205 10.56 8.78 -23.02
CA LEU A 205 9.58 7.92 -22.39
C LEU A 205 9.83 7.80 -20.87
N ASN A 206 10.65 8.69 -20.31
CA ASN A 206 11.05 8.70 -18.91
C ASN A 206 11.80 7.43 -18.48
N ARG A 207 12.39 6.66 -19.40
CA ARG A 207 13.24 5.52 -19.04
C ARG A 207 14.60 6.07 -18.65
N ILE A 208 15.16 5.57 -17.55
CA ILE A 208 16.48 6.01 -17.09
C ILE A 208 17.54 5.49 -18.07
N LEU A 209 18.45 6.33 -18.54
CA LEU A 209 19.56 5.93 -19.40
C LEU A 209 20.85 5.87 -18.61
N THR A 210 21.08 6.85 -17.74
CA THR A 210 22.22 6.90 -16.83
C THR A 210 21.80 7.38 -15.45
N SER A 211 22.53 6.92 -14.44
CA SER A 211 22.56 7.49 -13.09
C SER A 211 24.04 7.64 -12.69
N PRO A 212 24.34 8.29 -11.56
CA PRO A 212 25.70 8.31 -11.02
C PRO A 212 26.28 6.88 -10.90
N GLY A 213 27.29 6.58 -11.72
CA GLY A 213 28.00 5.30 -11.71
C GLY A 213 27.37 4.16 -12.53
N TYR A 214 26.16 4.33 -13.09
CA TYR A 214 25.45 3.27 -13.83
C TYR A 214 24.86 3.71 -15.17
N VAL A 215 24.75 2.76 -16.09
CA VAL A 215 24.07 2.87 -17.39
C VAL A 215 23.01 1.78 -17.47
N TYR A 216 21.89 2.09 -18.10
CA TYR A 216 20.72 1.23 -18.12
C TYR A 216 20.25 0.96 -19.54
N GLU A 217 19.75 -0.25 -19.75
CA GLU A 217 19.09 -0.66 -21.00
C GLU A 217 17.65 -1.05 -20.71
N HIS A 218 16.81 -0.90 -21.73
CA HIS A 218 15.38 -1.19 -21.63
C HIS A 218 14.90 -1.92 -22.87
N ASP A 219 13.86 -2.72 -22.71
CA ASP A 219 13.10 -3.26 -23.84
C ASP A 219 12.12 -2.22 -24.42
N ILE A 220 11.35 -2.65 -25.43
CA ILE A 220 10.35 -1.81 -26.10
C ILE A 220 9.14 -1.49 -25.23
N LEU A 221 8.86 -2.30 -24.20
CA LEU A 221 7.78 -2.08 -23.24
C LEU A 221 8.23 -1.18 -22.07
N GLY A 222 9.51 -0.80 -22.06
CA GLY A 222 10.08 0.08 -21.06
C GLY A 222 10.52 -0.63 -19.79
N ASN A 223 10.64 -1.96 -19.81
CA ASN A 223 11.24 -2.68 -18.70
C ASN A 223 12.75 -2.56 -18.76
N ARG A 224 13.37 -2.33 -17.61
CA ARG A 224 14.83 -2.38 -17.48
C ARG A 224 15.32 -3.78 -17.80
N THR A 225 16.28 -3.93 -18.72
CA THR A 225 16.89 -5.22 -19.10
C THR A 225 18.33 -5.34 -18.56
N TRP A 226 19.02 -4.21 -18.39
CA TRP A 226 20.35 -4.14 -17.79
C TRP A 226 20.54 -2.93 -16.89
N ARG A 227 21.36 -3.11 -15.86
CA ARG A 227 22.02 -2.05 -15.10
C ARG A 227 23.52 -2.37 -15.06
N ASN A 228 24.32 -1.65 -15.81
CA ASN A 228 25.76 -1.84 -15.91
C ASN A 228 26.51 -0.72 -15.19
N ARG A 229 27.62 -1.06 -14.54
CA ARG A 229 28.50 -0.06 -13.93
C ARG A 229 29.33 0.63 -15.02
N GLN A 230 29.48 1.94 -14.94
CA GLN A 230 30.18 2.73 -15.97
C GLN A 230 31.67 2.40 -16.12
N VAL A 231 32.31 1.83 -15.10
CA VAL A 231 33.78 1.66 -15.02
C VAL A 231 34.27 0.27 -14.59
N SER A 232 33.39 -0.74 -14.42
CA SER A 232 33.83 -2.11 -14.08
C SER A 232 32.81 -3.19 -14.44
N THR A 233 33.21 -4.46 -14.35
CA THR A 233 32.30 -5.62 -14.32
C THR A 233 31.49 -5.59 -13.02
N GLY A 234 30.17 -5.57 -13.14
CA GLY A 234 29.26 -5.39 -12.00
C GLY A 234 27.82 -5.17 -12.45
N GLY A 235 27.44 -5.82 -13.55
CA GLY A 235 26.12 -5.68 -14.16
C GLY A 235 25.05 -6.43 -13.39
N VAL A 236 23.80 -6.00 -13.57
CA VAL A 236 22.61 -6.75 -13.21
C VAL A 236 21.78 -6.92 -14.47
N LYS A 237 21.40 -8.16 -14.77
CA LYS A 237 20.51 -8.51 -15.86
C LYS A 237 19.10 -8.72 -15.31
N TYR A 238 18.12 -8.26 -16.07
CA TYR A 238 16.70 -8.39 -15.77
C TYR A 238 16.03 -9.09 -16.95
N GLU A 239 15.22 -10.10 -16.67
CA GLU A 239 14.42 -10.81 -17.67
C GLU A 239 12.95 -10.71 -17.31
N TRP A 240 12.11 -10.68 -18.33
CA TRP A 240 10.68 -10.38 -18.22
C TRP A 240 9.89 -11.38 -19.04
N ASP A 241 8.66 -11.69 -18.61
CA ASP A 241 7.72 -12.46 -19.40
C ASP A 241 6.84 -11.58 -20.30
N GLU A 242 6.01 -12.24 -21.12
CA GLU A 242 5.09 -11.57 -22.05
C GLU A 242 4.00 -10.74 -21.36
N LEU A 243 3.80 -10.91 -20.05
CA LEU A 243 2.85 -10.17 -19.24
C LEU A 243 3.51 -9.03 -18.46
N ASN A 244 4.75 -8.66 -18.82
CA ASN A 244 5.49 -7.55 -18.22
C ASN A 244 5.90 -7.80 -16.76
N ARG A 245 6.14 -9.05 -16.37
CA ARG A 245 6.55 -9.44 -15.01
C ARG A 245 8.00 -9.92 -15.00
N ALA A 246 8.79 -9.49 -14.01
CA ALA A 246 10.20 -9.84 -13.93
C ALA A 246 10.36 -11.32 -13.57
N THR A 247 10.94 -12.13 -14.45
CA THR A 247 11.17 -13.56 -14.22
C THR A 247 12.55 -13.86 -13.65
N SER A 248 13.49 -12.93 -13.79
CA SER A 248 14.88 -13.09 -13.35
C SER A 248 15.52 -11.74 -13.08
N ILE A 249 16.20 -11.60 -11.95
CA ILE A 249 17.04 -10.44 -11.61
C ILE A 249 18.34 -10.97 -11.05
N VAL A 250 19.41 -10.89 -11.85
CA VAL A 250 20.68 -11.58 -11.55
C VAL A 250 21.86 -10.63 -11.72
N GLY A 251 22.61 -10.44 -10.64
CA GLY A 251 23.86 -9.69 -10.61
C GLY A 251 25.08 -10.60 -10.68
N THR A 252 26.27 -10.01 -10.62
CA THR A 252 27.55 -10.76 -10.69
C THR A 252 27.84 -11.62 -9.47
N VAL A 253 27.19 -11.37 -8.32
CA VAL A 253 27.43 -12.08 -7.07
C VAL A 253 26.20 -12.87 -6.61
N SER A 254 25.02 -12.30 -6.79
CA SER A 254 23.75 -12.85 -6.32
C SER A 254 22.61 -12.49 -7.27
N GLY A 255 21.53 -13.25 -7.19
CA GLY A 255 20.39 -13.13 -8.09
C GLY A 255 19.31 -14.14 -7.75
N ALA A 256 18.13 -13.86 -8.28
CA ALA A 256 16.96 -14.70 -8.08
C ALA A 256 16.11 -14.83 -9.36
N ARG A 257 15.32 -15.89 -9.41
CA ARG A 257 14.28 -16.14 -10.41
C ARG A 257 12.93 -16.24 -9.74
N TYR A 258 11.88 -15.91 -10.49
CA TYR A 258 10.54 -15.72 -9.95
C TYR A 258 9.49 -16.43 -10.79
N GLU A 259 8.48 -16.98 -10.11
CA GLU A 259 7.26 -17.50 -10.73
C GLU A 259 6.03 -16.76 -10.20
N TYR A 260 4.97 -16.74 -11.00
CA TYR A 260 3.77 -15.96 -10.74
C TYR A 260 2.50 -16.74 -11.05
N ARG A 261 1.45 -16.46 -10.27
CA ARG A 261 0.06 -16.81 -10.61
C ARG A 261 -0.43 -16.03 -11.83
N ALA A 262 -1.56 -16.50 -12.37
CA ALA A 262 -2.25 -15.84 -13.48
C ALA A 262 -2.74 -14.41 -13.15
N ASP A 263 -2.92 -14.08 -11.86
CA ASP A 263 -3.30 -12.74 -11.39
C ASP A 263 -2.10 -11.82 -11.11
N GLY A 264 -0.87 -12.28 -11.38
CA GLY A 264 0.36 -11.48 -11.22
C GLY A 264 1.02 -11.56 -9.84
N MET A 265 0.46 -12.31 -8.89
CA MET A 265 1.08 -12.50 -7.57
C MET A 265 2.23 -13.51 -7.63
N ARG A 266 3.41 -13.13 -7.11
CA ARG A 266 4.62 -13.96 -7.06
C ARG A 266 4.43 -15.17 -6.17
N THR A 267 4.60 -16.39 -6.68
CA THR A 267 4.42 -17.63 -5.90
C THR A 267 5.70 -18.27 -5.45
N ASP A 268 6.77 -18.13 -6.23
CA ASP A 268 8.03 -18.79 -5.95
C ASP A 268 9.18 -17.81 -6.24
N LYS A 269 10.21 -17.84 -5.39
CA LYS A 269 11.50 -17.16 -5.61
C LYS A 269 12.62 -18.15 -5.36
N VAL A 270 13.48 -18.38 -6.34
CA VAL A 270 14.67 -19.22 -6.21
C VAL A 270 15.90 -18.32 -6.24
N GLU A 271 16.75 -18.41 -5.22
CA GLU A 271 17.95 -17.59 -5.02
C GLU A 271 19.21 -18.39 -5.43
N GLY A 272 20.40 -17.76 -5.37
CA GLY A 272 21.68 -18.43 -5.63
C GLY A 272 22.20 -18.32 -7.07
N PHE A 273 21.52 -17.53 -7.93
CA PHE A 273 21.98 -17.28 -9.29
C PHE A 273 23.04 -16.17 -9.33
N ASN A 274 23.95 -16.21 -10.31
CA ASN A 274 24.88 -15.12 -10.60
C ASN A 274 25.16 -15.01 -12.11
N LEU A 275 25.76 -13.89 -12.51
CA LEU A 275 26.31 -13.69 -13.86
C LEU A 275 27.72 -14.28 -13.93
N SER A 276 27.84 -15.60 -14.06
CA SER A 276 29.09 -16.17 -14.55
C SER A 276 29.25 -15.74 -16.02
N TRP A 277 30.37 -15.08 -16.34
CA TRP A 277 30.58 -14.39 -17.62
C TRP A 277 30.76 -15.32 -18.84
N GLU A 278 30.35 -16.58 -18.75
CA GLU A 278 30.34 -17.52 -19.87
C GLU A 278 28.92 -18.02 -20.11
N TRP A 279 28.33 -17.42 -21.12
CA TRP A 279 27.03 -17.76 -21.67
C TRP A 279 27.13 -19.05 -22.48
N THR A 280 27.01 -20.20 -21.82
CA THR A 280 26.68 -21.48 -22.46
C THR A 280 25.47 -22.09 -21.76
N ASP A 281 24.30 -21.52 -22.00
CA ASP A 281 23.15 -22.18 -22.64
C ASP A 281 21.81 -21.50 -22.22
N LYS A 282 20.91 -21.28 -23.19
CA LYS A 282 19.60 -20.60 -23.02
C LYS A 282 18.55 -21.47 -22.35
N THR A 283 18.95 -22.57 -21.72
CA THR A 283 18.07 -23.70 -21.38
C THR A 283 17.99 -23.97 -19.87
N HIS A 284 18.29 -22.97 -19.03
CA HIS A 284 18.05 -23.12 -17.59
C HIS A 284 16.55 -23.00 -17.33
N THR A 285 15.86 -24.11 -17.52
CA THR A 285 14.43 -24.28 -17.24
C THR A 285 14.29 -24.50 -15.72
N SER A 286 13.43 -23.70 -15.10
CA SER A 286 12.93 -23.68 -13.71
C SER A 286 13.23 -24.85 -12.74
N GLY A 287 13.53 -24.46 -11.49
CA GLY A 287 12.83 -24.93 -10.27
C GLY A 287 13.31 -26.22 -9.60
N TYR A 288 13.94 -26.09 -8.42
CA TYR A 288 14.32 -27.17 -7.50
C TYR A 288 15.25 -28.28 -8.05
N TYR A 289 16.39 -28.46 -7.37
CA TYR A 289 17.58 -29.20 -7.79
C TYR A 289 18.19 -28.67 -9.11
N ASP A 290 19.30 -27.94 -9.00
CA ASP A 290 20.11 -27.58 -10.16
C ASP A 290 20.85 -28.83 -10.63
N GLU A 291 20.38 -29.47 -11.70
CA GLU A 291 21.00 -30.68 -12.27
C GLU A 291 22.44 -30.46 -12.74
N ILE A 292 22.83 -29.21 -13.01
CA ILE A 292 24.16 -28.83 -13.50
C ILE A 292 25.12 -28.62 -12.33
N GLN A 293 24.64 -28.01 -11.24
CA GLN A 293 25.44 -27.83 -10.02
C GLN A 293 25.34 -29.01 -9.04
N GLY A 294 24.36 -29.89 -9.24
CA GLY A 294 24.05 -30.99 -8.34
C GLY A 294 23.60 -30.53 -6.94
N GLN A 295 22.97 -29.36 -6.83
CA GLN A 295 22.67 -28.70 -5.54
C GLN A 295 21.23 -28.18 -5.46
N ASN A 296 20.70 -28.12 -4.23
CA ASN A 296 19.42 -27.48 -3.95
C ASN A 296 19.60 -25.99 -3.69
N LEU A 297 19.02 -25.16 -4.56
CA LEU A 297 19.06 -23.71 -4.41
C LEU A 297 18.05 -23.22 -3.35
N PRO A 298 18.38 -22.17 -2.58
CA PRO A 298 17.45 -21.58 -1.64
C PRO A 298 16.16 -21.14 -2.32
N THR A 299 15.00 -21.52 -1.77
CA THR A 299 13.71 -21.27 -2.40
C THR A 299 12.69 -20.75 -1.41
N SER A 300 12.07 -19.62 -1.73
CA SER A 300 10.90 -19.08 -1.03
C SER A 300 9.61 -19.45 -1.78
N ARG A 301 8.58 -19.91 -1.07
CA ARG A 301 7.23 -20.15 -1.61
C ARG A 301 6.22 -19.27 -0.86
N TYR A 302 5.38 -18.56 -1.59
CA TYR A 302 4.47 -17.54 -1.06
C TYR A 302 3.01 -17.96 -1.16
N TYR A 303 2.26 -17.77 -0.07
CA TYR A 303 0.85 -18.09 0.06
C TYR A 303 0.05 -16.84 0.42
N TYR A 304 -1.09 -16.64 -0.23
CA TYR A 304 -1.88 -15.40 -0.16
C TYR A 304 -3.33 -15.64 0.22
N ASP A 305 -3.91 -14.69 0.97
CA ASP A 305 -5.34 -14.48 1.12
C ASP A 305 -5.70 -13.16 0.42
N GLY A 306 -6.38 -13.25 -0.72
CA GLY A 306 -6.51 -12.13 -1.65
C GLY A 306 -5.14 -11.71 -2.19
N GLN A 307 -4.78 -10.43 -2.00
CA GLN A 307 -3.49 -9.86 -2.41
C GLN A 307 -2.48 -9.75 -1.24
N MET A 308 -2.87 -10.14 -0.02
CA MET A 308 -2.02 -10.07 1.16
C MET A 308 -1.39 -11.44 1.43
N MET A 309 -0.10 -11.45 1.77
CA MET A 309 0.62 -12.67 2.10
C MET A 309 0.20 -13.15 3.49
N VAL A 310 -0.13 -14.44 3.60
CA VAL A 310 -0.51 -15.09 4.86
C VAL A 310 0.55 -16.06 5.37
N GLU A 311 1.38 -16.57 4.47
CA GLU A 311 2.47 -17.48 4.82
C GLU A 311 3.52 -17.44 3.72
N ASP A 312 4.78 -17.57 4.10
CA ASP A 312 5.84 -18.00 3.22
C ASP A 312 6.65 -19.11 3.87
N ASP A 313 7.23 -19.96 3.06
CA ASP A 313 8.26 -20.87 3.51
C ASP A 313 9.55 -20.64 2.73
N TYR A 314 10.67 -20.83 3.40
CA TYR A 314 12.02 -20.66 2.88
C TYR A 314 12.79 -21.96 3.12
N THR A 315 13.18 -22.61 2.03
CA THR A 315 13.92 -23.88 2.06
C THR A 315 15.35 -23.65 1.64
N VAL A 316 16.31 -24.15 2.40
CA VAL A 316 17.74 -24.15 2.06
C VAL A 316 18.30 -25.56 2.10
N GLU A 317 19.44 -25.77 1.43
CA GLU A 317 20.18 -27.03 1.54
C GLU A 317 20.65 -27.28 2.99
N GLY A 318 20.39 -28.48 3.49
CA GLY A 318 20.91 -28.96 4.77
C GLY A 318 21.85 -30.15 4.60
N GLN A 319 22.50 -30.58 5.69
CA GLN A 319 23.53 -31.64 5.66
C GLN A 319 22.99 -33.02 5.20
N TYR A 320 21.70 -33.29 5.46
CA TYR A 320 21.05 -34.57 5.15
C TYR A 320 19.69 -34.37 4.49
N GLU A 321 18.91 -33.42 5.00
CA GLU A 321 17.61 -33.01 4.48
C GLU A 321 17.58 -31.47 4.38
N PRO A 322 16.75 -30.89 3.50
CA PRO A 322 16.57 -29.44 3.43
C PRO A 322 16.05 -28.87 4.74
N VAL A 323 16.55 -27.70 5.13
CA VAL A 323 16.03 -26.93 6.28
C VAL A 323 14.90 -26.03 5.79
N VAL A 324 13.75 -26.07 6.44
CA VAL A 324 12.56 -25.30 6.08
C VAL A 324 12.23 -24.32 7.20
N THR A 325 12.28 -23.03 6.89
CA THR A 325 11.71 -21.98 7.73
C THR A 325 10.33 -21.61 7.22
N VAL A 326 9.32 -21.57 8.10
CA VAL A 326 7.95 -21.13 7.76
C VAL A 326 7.66 -19.85 8.54
N MET A 327 7.23 -18.82 7.82
CA MET A 327 6.77 -17.54 8.35
C MET A 327 5.27 -17.40 8.08
N ARG A 328 4.47 -17.08 9.09
CA ARG A 328 3.02 -16.87 8.98
C ARG A 328 2.64 -15.49 9.43
N TYR A 329 1.63 -14.92 8.77
CA TYR A 329 1.22 -13.54 8.98
C TYR A 329 -0.24 -13.45 9.42
N GLY A 330 -0.47 -12.75 10.53
CA GLY A 330 -1.82 -12.32 10.91
C GLY A 330 -2.20 -11.09 10.12
N ILE A 331 -3.22 -11.18 9.25
CA ILE A 331 -3.71 -10.04 8.48
C ILE A 331 -4.85 -9.38 9.26
N GLY A 332 -4.54 -8.24 9.86
CA GLY A 332 -5.47 -7.41 10.63
C GLY A 332 -5.72 -6.05 9.99
N ALA A 333 -6.23 -5.11 10.79
CA ALA A 333 -6.71 -3.80 10.28
C ALA A 333 -5.57 -2.93 9.74
N ARG A 334 -4.34 -3.15 10.21
CA ARG A 334 -3.15 -2.42 9.76
C ARG A 334 -2.43 -3.12 8.61
N GLY A 335 -2.93 -4.28 8.16
CA GLY A 335 -2.20 -5.17 7.25
C GLY A 335 -1.54 -6.30 8.02
N ILE A 336 -0.22 -6.49 7.88
CA ILE A 336 0.49 -7.52 8.66
C ILE A 336 0.59 -7.08 10.12
N ASP A 337 -0.01 -7.85 11.01
CA ASP A 337 -0.23 -7.45 12.39
C ASP A 337 0.42 -8.41 13.40
N PHE A 338 0.81 -9.59 12.92
CA PHE A 338 1.43 -10.66 13.68
C PHE A 338 2.34 -11.48 12.76
N MET A 339 3.44 -11.98 13.29
CA MET A 339 4.36 -12.88 12.63
C MET A 339 4.62 -14.11 13.51
N ASP A 340 4.57 -15.30 12.93
CA ASP A 340 4.96 -16.56 13.55
C ASP A 340 6.02 -17.24 12.69
N LYS A 341 7.16 -17.54 13.31
CA LYS A 341 8.32 -18.17 12.68
C LYS A 341 8.56 -19.54 13.29
N ARG A 342 8.67 -20.54 12.43
CA ARG A 342 9.09 -21.91 12.78
C ARG A 342 10.23 -22.35 11.88
N VAL A 343 11.22 -23.01 12.44
CA VAL A 343 12.30 -23.68 11.68
C VAL A 343 12.16 -25.17 11.90
N ASP A 344 12.01 -25.93 10.81
CA ASP A 344 11.73 -27.37 10.79
C ASP A 344 10.64 -27.75 11.81
N ASP A 345 10.91 -28.74 12.66
CA ASP A 345 10.05 -29.15 13.78
C ASP A 345 10.39 -28.46 15.10
N GLY A 346 11.13 -27.35 15.02
CA GLY A 346 11.47 -26.51 16.16
C GLY A 346 10.29 -25.74 16.75
N PRO A 347 10.49 -25.10 17.91
CA PRO A 347 9.46 -24.29 18.55
C PRO A 347 9.14 -23.03 17.73
N GLU A 348 7.86 -22.67 17.70
CA GLU A 348 7.37 -21.42 17.12
C GLU A 348 7.85 -20.20 17.92
N THR A 349 8.19 -19.13 17.20
CA THR A 349 8.59 -17.83 17.74
C THR A 349 7.71 -16.75 17.15
N LYS A 350 7.21 -15.86 18.00
CA LYS A 350 6.22 -14.85 17.62
C LYS A 350 6.83 -13.46 17.57
N GLY A 351 6.27 -12.61 16.71
CA GLY A 351 6.67 -11.21 16.58
C GLY A 351 5.48 -10.31 16.28
N TYR A 352 5.50 -9.12 16.88
CA TYR A 352 4.54 -8.06 16.56
C TYR A 352 5.27 -6.92 15.86
N PRO A 353 4.96 -6.66 14.58
CA PRO A 353 5.51 -5.52 13.86
C PRO A 353 5.18 -4.19 14.52
N ILE A 354 6.18 -3.32 14.63
CA ILE A 354 6.05 -1.91 15.00
C ILE A 354 6.28 -1.11 13.73
N TYR A 355 5.25 -0.35 13.34
CA TYR A 355 5.28 0.45 12.13
C TYR A 355 5.47 1.92 12.44
N ASP A 356 6.04 2.66 11.50
CA ASP A 356 5.82 4.09 11.44
C ASP A 356 4.49 4.46 10.76
N GLY A 357 4.17 5.75 10.75
CA GLY A 357 2.98 6.30 10.09
C GLY A 357 2.97 6.11 8.57
N HIS A 358 4.14 5.90 7.94
CA HIS A 358 4.27 5.54 6.54
C HIS A 358 3.98 4.04 6.30
N GLY A 359 4.11 3.21 7.34
CA GLY A 359 3.92 1.76 7.29
C GLY A 359 5.22 0.96 7.19
N ASN A 360 6.37 1.60 7.38
CA ASN A 360 7.67 0.94 7.44
C ASN A 360 7.81 0.19 8.78
N MET A 361 8.33 -1.03 8.75
CA MET A 361 8.59 -1.81 9.97
C MET A 361 9.89 -1.33 10.62
N ILE A 362 9.76 -0.45 11.60
CA ILE A 362 10.91 0.15 12.31
C ILE A 362 11.45 -0.72 13.43
N ALA A 363 10.66 -1.69 13.90
CA ALA A 363 11.10 -2.71 14.86
C ALA A 363 10.13 -3.90 14.88
N THR A 364 10.56 -5.00 15.51
CA THR A 364 9.70 -6.12 15.89
C THR A 364 9.70 -6.25 17.41
N LEU A 365 8.53 -6.36 18.04
CA LEU A 365 8.46 -6.89 19.40
C LEU A 365 8.50 -8.41 19.34
N GLY A 366 9.70 -8.97 19.45
CA GLY A 366 9.98 -10.38 19.17
C GLY A 366 10.05 -11.23 20.43
N GLN A 367 9.56 -12.46 20.33
CA GLN A 367 9.66 -13.48 21.36
C GLN A 367 11.04 -14.13 21.32
N THR A 368 11.68 -14.25 22.48
CA THR A 368 12.88 -15.11 22.57
C THR A 368 12.48 -16.58 22.47
N GLN A 369 13.18 -17.36 21.65
CA GLN A 369 12.87 -18.79 21.46
C GLN A 369 12.84 -19.55 22.80
N GLY A 370 11.79 -20.34 23.01
CA GLY A 370 11.60 -21.11 24.25
C GLY A 370 11.30 -20.27 25.50
N SER A 371 11.07 -18.97 25.35
CA SER A 371 10.83 -18.03 26.44
C SER A 371 9.46 -17.33 26.29
N PRO A 372 8.75 -17.04 27.40
CA PRO A 372 7.53 -16.22 27.37
C PRO A 372 7.82 -14.71 27.26
N TYR A 373 9.09 -14.32 27.26
CA TYR A 373 9.51 -12.92 27.26
C TYR A 373 9.65 -12.35 25.85
N TYR A 374 9.37 -11.05 25.75
CA TYR A 374 9.43 -10.25 24.53
C TYR A 374 10.36 -9.08 24.74
N SER A 375 11.09 -8.73 23.69
CA SER A 375 11.96 -7.55 23.63
C SER A 375 11.92 -6.95 22.23
N LEU A 376 12.30 -5.68 22.12
CA LEU A 376 12.49 -5.06 20.82
C LEU A 376 13.66 -5.72 20.10
N ALA A 377 13.43 -6.10 18.85
CA ALA A 377 14.36 -6.70 17.92
C ALA A 377 14.24 -6.02 16.55
N ASP A 378 15.16 -6.33 15.64
CA ASP A 378 15.09 -5.94 14.23
C ASP A 378 14.90 -4.44 13.99
N GLN A 379 15.45 -3.61 14.89
CA GLN A 379 15.31 -2.16 14.83
C GLN A 379 15.98 -1.61 13.56
N ARG A 380 15.25 -0.79 12.82
CA ARG A 380 15.68 -0.17 11.57
C ARG A 380 15.21 1.27 11.46
N SER A 381 16.01 2.09 10.79
CA SER A 381 15.58 3.38 10.28
C SER A 381 15.73 3.40 8.76
N TYR A 382 14.82 4.11 8.09
CA TYR A 382 14.76 4.18 6.63
C TYR A 382 15.04 5.60 6.15
N ASP A 383 15.56 5.72 4.94
CA ASP A 383 15.48 6.95 4.17
C ASP A 383 14.07 7.08 3.56
N VAL A 384 13.72 8.27 3.09
CA VAL A 384 12.41 8.58 2.49
C VAL A 384 12.09 7.69 1.28
N TRP A 385 13.11 7.17 0.59
CA TRP A 385 12.97 6.30 -0.57
C TRP A 385 12.99 4.81 -0.22
N GLY A 386 13.13 4.44 1.06
CA GLY A 386 13.08 3.08 1.58
C GLY A 386 14.42 2.34 1.70
N SER A 387 15.56 3.01 1.51
CA SER A 387 16.86 2.41 1.85
C SER A 387 17.07 2.42 3.36
N VAL A 388 17.76 1.42 3.90
CA VAL A 388 18.02 1.34 5.35
C VAL A 388 19.17 2.29 5.72
N ARG A 389 18.92 3.23 6.63
CA ARG A 389 19.91 4.16 7.20
C ARG A 389 20.68 3.54 8.38
N SER A 390 19.97 2.77 9.22
CA SER A 390 20.54 2.06 10.37
C SER A 390 19.82 0.73 10.58
N GLY A 391 20.54 -0.27 11.10
CA GLY A 391 20.05 -1.63 11.27
C GLY A 391 20.45 -2.58 10.13
N SER A 392 19.90 -3.79 10.12
CA SER A 392 20.25 -4.81 9.11
C SER A 392 19.60 -4.52 7.76
N THR A 393 20.38 -4.58 6.68
CA THR A 393 19.89 -4.43 5.30
C THR A 393 19.38 -5.74 4.70
N THR A 394 19.68 -6.88 5.34
CA THR A 394 19.31 -8.22 4.89
C THR A 394 18.75 -9.05 6.05
N GLY A 395 18.19 -10.23 5.73
CA GLY A 395 17.63 -11.17 6.68
C GLY A 395 16.20 -10.83 7.13
N ASP A 396 15.63 -11.71 7.94
CA ASP A 396 14.26 -11.54 8.42
C ASP A 396 14.12 -10.35 9.40
N PRO A 397 12.90 -9.79 9.53
CA PRO A 397 11.79 -9.92 8.58
C PRO A 397 12.12 -9.26 7.23
N LYS A 398 11.66 -9.87 6.13
CA LYS A 398 11.85 -9.36 4.76
C LYS A 398 10.89 -8.21 4.42
N GLN A 399 9.79 -8.06 5.17
CA GLN A 399 8.90 -6.91 5.08
C GLN A 399 9.51 -5.75 5.85
N ARG A 400 10.02 -4.75 5.12
CA ARG A 400 10.77 -3.63 5.70
C ARG A 400 10.07 -2.30 5.42
N TYR A 401 10.24 -1.77 4.22
CA TYR A 401 9.60 -0.53 3.79
C TYR A 401 8.16 -0.78 3.32
N CYS A 402 7.20 0.04 3.77
CA CYS A 402 5.76 -0.20 3.54
C CYS A 402 5.33 -1.65 3.88
N ALA A 403 5.94 -2.22 4.92
CA ALA A 403 5.79 -3.61 5.32
C ALA A 403 4.33 -3.97 5.67
N ASN A 404 3.60 -3.01 6.22
CA ASN A 404 2.18 -3.17 6.54
C ASN A 404 1.34 -3.53 5.30
N LEU A 405 1.71 -3.04 4.11
CA LEU A 405 1.08 -3.35 2.83
C LEU A 405 1.50 -4.72 2.27
N GLY A 406 2.36 -5.46 2.97
CA GLY A 406 2.84 -6.79 2.56
C GLY A 406 3.95 -6.77 1.50
N HIS A 407 4.61 -5.63 1.32
CA HIS A 407 5.75 -5.51 0.40
C HIS A 407 6.95 -6.25 0.96
N VAL A 408 7.63 -7.00 0.11
CA VAL A 408 8.78 -7.85 0.48
C VAL A 408 10.02 -7.32 -0.22
N GLN A 409 11.10 -7.10 0.52
CA GLN A 409 12.39 -6.76 -0.06
C GLN A 409 13.19 -8.03 -0.36
N ASP A 410 13.75 -8.10 -1.57
CA ASP A 410 14.64 -9.17 -1.99
C ASP A 410 16.10 -8.79 -1.71
N ASP A 411 16.75 -9.51 -0.80
CA ASP A 411 18.11 -9.21 -0.36
C ASP A 411 19.15 -9.33 -1.49
N GLU A 412 18.92 -10.23 -2.44
CA GLU A 412 19.87 -10.50 -3.54
C GLU A 412 19.95 -9.35 -4.54
N SER A 413 18.87 -8.57 -4.68
CA SER A 413 18.75 -7.47 -5.65
C SER A 413 18.66 -6.10 -4.98
N GLY A 414 18.26 -6.04 -3.72
CA GLY A 414 17.90 -4.83 -2.98
C GLY A 414 16.55 -4.24 -3.36
N LEU A 415 15.83 -4.83 -4.33
CA LEU A 415 14.55 -4.34 -4.83
C LEU A 415 13.40 -4.76 -3.92
N ILE A 416 12.34 -3.96 -3.95
CA ILE A 416 11.12 -4.21 -3.21
C ILE A 416 10.05 -4.71 -4.18
N TYR A 417 9.54 -5.91 -3.94
CA TYR A 417 8.41 -6.46 -4.66
C TYR A 417 7.11 -5.81 -4.17
N MET A 418 6.55 -4.92 -5.00
CA MET A 418 5.30 -4.22 -4.74
C MET A 418 4.15 -4.79 -5.59
N ARG A 419 4.15 -6.10 -5.83
CA ARG A 419 3.17 -6.84 -6.64
C ARG A 419 3.30 -6.56 -8.14
N ALA A 420 2.64 -5.55 -8.68
CA ALA A 420 2.63 -5.31 -10.12
C ALA A 420 3.99 -4.85 -10.65
N ARG A 421 4.84 -4.26 -9.79
CA ARG A 421 6.15 -3.74 -10.16
C ARG A 421 7.19 -4.01 -9.06
N TYR A 422 8.46 -3.97 -9.48
CA TYR A 422 9.61 -3.93 -8.59
C TYR A 422 10.08 -2.49 -8.43
N TYR A 423 10.21 -2.05 -7.19
CA TYR A 423 10.66 -0.72 -6.80
C TYR A 423 12.14 -0.77 -6.41
N GLU A 424 12.93 0.22 -6.86
CA GLU A 424 14.34 0.38 -6.53
C GLU A 424 14.52 1.57 -5.56
N PRO A 425 14.71 1.33 -4.24
CA PRO A 425 14.89 2.41 -3.25
C PRO A 425 16.01 3.38 -3.60
N TRP A 426 17.14 2.85 -4.08
CA TRP A 426 18.32 3.66 -4.41
C TRP A 426 18.06 4.78 -5.42
N SER A 427 17.20 4.52 -6.42
CA SER A 427 16.83 5.53 -7.43
C SER A 427 15.46 6.16 -7.18
N GLY A 428 14.72 5.70 -6.16
CA GLY A 428 13.39 6.18 -5.83
C GLY A 428 12.33 5.94 -6.91
N ARG A 429 12.47 4.89 -7.72
CA ARG A 429 11.57 4.65 -8.87
C ARG A 429 11.36 3.17 -9.17
N PHE A 430 10.33 2.88 -9.96
CA PHE A 430 10.09 1.54 -10.48
C PHE A 430 11.04 1.20 -11.64
N ILE A 431 11.31 -0.11 -11.81
CA ILE A 431 12.17 -0.61 -12.91
C ILE A 431 11.39 -0.98 -14.18
N SER A 432 10.06 -0.85 -14.15
CA SER A 432 9.14 -1.05 -15.28
C SER A 432 8.03 0.02 -15.26
N GLN A 433 7.38 0.21 -16.41
CA GLN A 433 6.25 1.14 -16.52
C GLN A 433 5.05 0.66 -15.71
N ASP A 434 4.27 1.62 -15.20
CA ASP A 434 2.98 1.39 -14.57
C ASP A 434 2.00 0.68 -15.52
N PRO A 435 1.52 -0.54 -15.19
CA PRO A 435 0.51 -1.22 -15.99
C PRO A 435 -0.82 -0.46 -16.09
N ALA A 436 -1.13 0.40 -15.11
CA ALA A 436 -2.31 1.26 -15.13
C ALA A 436 -2.10 2.55 -15.95
N LEU A 437 -0.86 2.84 -16.34
CA LEU A 437 -0.45 4.06 -17.06
C LEU A 437 -0.94 5.33 -16.38
N PHE A 438 -0.93 5.34 -15.04
CA PHE A 438 -1.47 6.42 -14.24
C PHE A 438 -0.44 7.52 -14.00
N GLY A 439 -0.87 8.77 -14.07
CA GLY A 439 -0.02 9.94 -13.90
C GLY A 439 0.86 10.27 -15.12
N HIS A 440 1.68 11.31 -14.98
CA HIS A 440 2.52 11.82 -16.06
C HIS A 440 3.85 11.04 -16.22
N ASN A 441 4.28 10.35 -15.17
CA ASN A 441 5.52 9.57 -15.15
C ASN A 441 5.27 8.17 -14.62
N TRP A 442 5.23 7.20 -15.53
CA TRP A 442 4.89 5.80 -15.22
C TRP A 442 5.98 5.04 -14.46
N PHE A 443 7.12 5.66 -14.17
CA PHE A 443 8.18 5.09 -13.34
C PHE A 443 8.25 5.73 -11.94
N SER A 444 7.65 6.90 -11.75
CA SER A 444 7.69 7.61 -10.47
C SER A 444 7.03 6.79 -9.37
N TYR A 445 7.62 6.82 -8.16
CA TYR A 445 6.99 6.28 -6.96
C TYR A 445 6.34 7.41 -6.19
N ALA A 446 5.11 7.19 -5.70
CA ALA A 446 4.46 8.08 -4.75
C ALA A 446 4.39 9.57 -5.17
N ARG A 447 4.33 9.87 -6.48
CA ARG A 447 4.47 11.24 -7.03
C ARG A 447 5.72 12.00 -6.56
N ASN A 448 6.82 11.30 -6.31
CA ASN A 448 8.01 11.87 -5.68
C ASN A 448 7.77 12.45 -4.28
N ASP A 449 6.68 12.10 -3.60
CA ASP A 449 6.44 12.36 -2.18
C ASP A 449 6.16 11.03 -1.45
N PRO A 450 7.22 10.23 -1.20
CA PRO A 450 7.09 8.97 -0.51
C PRO A 450 6.83 9.13 0.99
N MET A 451 6.74 10.35 1.54
CA MET A 451 6.40 10.50 2.96
C MET A 451 4.90 10.64 3.17
N SER A 452 4.18 11.13 2.17
CA SER A 452 2.72 11.29 2.23
C SER A 452 1.96 10.20 1.46
N TYR A 453 2.62 9.53 0.51
CA TYR A 453 1.98 8.56 -0.40
C TYR A 453 2.74 7.24 -0.51
N ALA A 454 2.00 6.13 -0.66
CA ALA A 454 2.56 4.80 -0.96
C ALA A 454 1.74 4.12 -2.04
N ASP A 455 2.41 3.29 -2.83
CA ASP A 455 1.77 2.41 -3.79
C ASP A 455 1.45 1.06 -3.14
N ALA A 456 0.16 0.78 -2.95
CA ALA A 456 -0.30 -0.44 -2.29
C ALA A 456 -0.17 -1.69 -3.16
N ASN A 457 -0.16 -1.57 -4.49
CA ASN A 457 -0.19 -2.72 -5.39
C ASN A 457 0.73 -2.61 -6.60
N GLY A 458 1.54 -1.57 -6.65
CA GLY A 458 2.43 -1.27 -7.76
C GLY A 458 1.67 -0.73 -8.98
N GLN A 459 0.46 -0.19 -8.84
CA GLN A 459 -0.32 0.37 -9.97
C GLN A 459 -0.78 1.81 -9.73
N SER A 460 -0.85 2.24 -8.48
CA SER A 460 -1.26 3.60 -8.16
C SER A 460 -0.89 3.92 -6.72
N TRP A 461 -0.34 5.12 -6.52
CA TRP A 461 -0.10 5.64 -5.19
C TRP A 461 -1.42 6.04 -4.51
N THR A 462 -1.42 5.96 -3.19
CA THR A 462 -2.53 6.34 -2.30
C THR A 462 -1.97 7.18 -1.17
N ASN A 463 -2.74 8.14 -0.68
CA ASN A 463 -2.33 8.93 0.49
C ASN A 463 -2.36 8.05 1.73
N ILE A 464 -1.22 7.92 2.41
CA ILE A 464 -1.05 7.01 3.56
C ILE A 464 -1.47 7.70 4.85
N LEU A 465 -1.19 9.01 4.92
CA LEU A 465 -1.29 9.76 6.16
C LEU A 465 -2.67 10.34 6.38
N GLY A 466 -3.48 10.55 5.34
CA GLY A 466 -4.92 10.83 5.41
C GLY A 466 -5.70 9.52 5.52
N GLY A 467 -5.99 9.10 6.75
CA GLY A 467 -6.68 7.86 7.06
C GLY A 467 -7.87 7.59 6.13
N ALA A 468 -7.75 6.52 5.34
CA ALA A 468 -8.84 5.75 4.74
C ALA A 468 -10.04 6.54 4.16
N LEU A 469 -9.84 7.72 3.55
CA LEU A 469 -10.98 8.53 3.10
C LEU A 469 -11.61 8.11 1.76
N ALA A 470 -11.04 7.15 1.01
CA ALA A 470 -11.59 6.79 -0.30
C ALA A 470 -12.51 5.55 -0.33
N ALA A 471 -12.47 4.63 0.64
CA ALA A 471 -13.20 3.36 0.52
C ALA A 471 -14.34 3.17 1.54
N LEU A 472 -14.26 3.76 2.74
CA LEU A 472 -15.22 3.52 3.82
C LEU A 472 -16.27 4.64 3.96
N GLY A 473 -15.90 5.89 3.66
CA GLY A 473 -16.82 7.04 3.72
C GLY A 473 -17.88 7.07 2.61
N MET A 474 -17.56 6.58 1.40
CA MET A 474 -18.51 6.55 0.28
C MET A 474 -19.61 5.49 0.43
N MET A 475 -19.39 4.43 1.22
CA MET A 475 -20.39 3.37 1.43
C MET A 475 -21.48 3.77 2.45
N TYR A 476 -21.17 4.62 3.42
CA TYR A 476 -22.14 5.05 4.44
C TYR A 476 -23.07 6.17 3.96
N ALA A 477 -22.58 7.10 3.13
CA ALA A 477 -23.43 8.16 2.56
C ALA A 477 -24.52 7.58 1.63
N ALA A 478 -24.22 6.53 0.85
CA ALA A 478 -25.18 5.87 -0.03
C ALA A 478 -26.26 5.08 0.75
N GLY A 479 -25.89 4.44 1.87
CA GLY A 479 -26.83 3.72 2.73
C GLY A 479 -27.78 4.64 3.50
N ALA A 480 -27.30 5.81 3.94
CA ALA A 480 -28.13 6.83 4.59
C ALA A 480 -29.14 7.47 3.61
N ILE A 481 -28.76 7.66 2.34
CA ILE A 481 -29.67 8.18 1.31
C ILE A 481 -30.73 7.13 0.91
N ALA A 482 -30.38 5.84 0.83
CA ALA A 482 -31.33 4.77 0.51
C ALA A 482 -32.41 4.56 1.59
N THR A 483 -32.05 4.75 2.86
CA THR A 483 -32.99 4.67 4.00
C THR A 483 -33.91 5.89 4.10
N LEU A 484 -33.46 7.07 3.64
CA LEU A 484 -34.29 8.28 3.56
C LEU A 484 -35.34 8.24 2.42
N TRP A 485 -35.20 7.34 1.43
CA TRP A 485 -36.03 7.32 0.21
C TRP A 485 -36.91 6.07 0.06
N GLY A 486 -36.96 5.18 1.05
CA GLY A 486 -37.91 4.07 1.11
C GLY A 486 -37.82 3.05 -0.03
N LYS A 487 -36.67 2.91 -0.70
CA LYS A 487 -36.45 1.90 -1.75
C LYS A 487 -35.48 0.82 -1.30
N ASN A 488 -35.77 -0.42 -1.69
CA ASN A 488 -34.95 -1.59 -1.36
C ASN A 488 -33.53 -1.44 -1.94
N PRO A 489 -32.46 -1.64 -1.14
CA PRO A 489 -31.07 -1.34 -1.50
C PRO A 489 -30.42 -2.32 -2.51
N PHE A 490 -31.18 -3.28 -3.04
CA PHE A 490 -30.63 -4.46 -3.74
C PHE A 490 -30.49 -4.34 -5.28
N MET A 491 -30.88 -3.23 -5.92
CA MET A 491 -30.95 -3.17 -7.40
C MET A 491 -29.98 -2.23 -8.13
N PHE A 492 -29.05 -1.54 -7.45
CA PHE A 492 -28.14 -0.58 -8.12
C PHE A 492 -26.68 -1.02 -8.30
N PHE A 493 -26.34 -2.27 -8.00
CA PHE A 493 -24.96 -2.75 -8.10
C PHE A 493 -24.77 -3.69 -9.30
N SER A 494 -24.61 -3.10 -10.48
CA SER A 494 -23.83 -3.72 -11.56
C SER A 494 -23.08 -2.64 -12.32
N SER A 495 -21.75 -2.77 -12.36
CA SER A 495 -20.77 -1.92 -13.05
C SER A 495 -20.53 -0.50 -12.51
N ALA A 496 -19.68 -0.39 -11.49
CA ALA A 496 -18.84 0.79 -11.27
C ALA A 496 -17.58 0.38 -10.50
N SER A 497 -16.50 0.14 -11.23
CA SER A 497 -15.15 0.05 -10.68
C SER A 497 -14.24 0.85 -11.60
N TYR A 498 -13.27 1.56 -11.04
CA TYR A 498 -12.23 2.36 -11.71
C TYR A 498 -12.61 3.76 -12.20
N ARG A 499 -12.95 4.68 -11.28
CA ARG A 499 -12.72 6.14 -11.46
C ARG A 499 -12.49 6.80 -10.10
N CYS A 500 -11.24 6.87 -9.64
CA CYS A 500 -10.84 7.78 -8.56
C CYS A 500 -10.21 9.02 -9.20
N GLU A 501 -10.46 10.20 -8.62
CA GLU A 501 -10.11 11.57 -9.05
C GLU A 501 -11.01 12.32 -10.05
N LEU A 502 -11.80 11.69 -10.94
CA LEU A 502 -12.84 12.45 -11.70
C LEU A 502 -14.21 12.49 -10.97
N ALA A 503 -14.45 11.51 -10.08
CA ALA A 503 -15.69 11.39 -9.32
C ALA A 503 -15.83 12.44 -8.21
N THR A 504 -14.72 13.03 -7.74
CA THR A 504 -14.73 14.10 -6.73
C THR A 504 -15.28 15.40 -7.32
N THR A 505 -14.96 15.72 -8.57
CA THR A 505 -15.56 16.84 -9.30
C THR A 505 -17.03 16.61 -9.64
N GLU A 506 -17.42 15.40 -10.09
CA GLU A 506 -18.84 15.12 -10.41
C GLU A 506 -19.75 15.13 -9.18
N ALA A 507 -19.26 14.67 -8.02
CA ALA A 507 -19.99 14.73 -6.76
C ALA A 507 -20.10 16.16 -6.19
N LEU A 508 -19.05 16.99 -6.37
CA LEU A 508 -19.06 18.41 -6.00
C LEU A 508 -20.02 19.22 -6.89
N TRP A 509 -20.10 18.94 -8.18
CA TRP A 509 -21.06 19.60 -9.07
C TRP A 509 -22.50 19.14 -8.84
N ALA A 510 -22.73 17.85 -8.55
CA ALA A 510 -24.06 17.34 -8.21
C ALA A 510 -24.58 17.92 -6.87
N THR A 511 -23.70 18.13 -5.89
CA THR A 511 -24.05 18.80 -4.62
C THR A 511 -24.25 20.30 -4.79
N MET A 512 -23.47 20.99 -5.65
CA MET A 512 -23.72 22.40 -5.99
C MET A 512 -25.02 22.61 -6.77
N LEU A 513 -25.37 21.71 -7.70
CA LEU A 513 -26.66 21.75 -8.42
C LEU A 513 -27.85 21.44 -7.49
N PHE A 514 -27.67 20.57 -6.48
CA PHE A 514 -28.70 20.26 -5.50
C PHE A 514 -28.86 21.36 -4.44
N ALA A 515 -27.77 22.05 -4.08
CA ALA A 515 -27.83 23.27 -3.26
C ALA A 515 -28.55 24.41 -4.00
N ALA A 516 -28.34 24.53 -5.31
CA ALA A 516 -29.08 25.49 -6.15
C ALA A 516 -30.57 25.14 -6.28
N SER A 517 -30.94 23.85 -6.39
CA SER A 517 -32.34 23.43 -6.49
C SER A 517 -33.09 23.48 -5.14
N THR A 518 -32.39 23.33 -4.02
CA THR A 518 -32.97 23.51 -2.67
C THR A 518 -33.03 24.97 -2.22
N LEU A 519 -32.20 25.87 -2.78
CA LEU A 519 -32.40 27.31 -2.65
C LEU A 519 -33.70 27.79 -3.34
N VAL A 520 -34.15 27.09 -4.39
CA VAL A 520 -35.41 27.40 -5.09
C VAL A 520 -36.65 26.94 -4.30
N VAL A 521 -36.51 26.01 -3.35
CA VAL A 521 -37.64 25.46 -2.56
C VAL A 521 -37.72 26.04 -1.14
N SER A 522 -36.75 26.87 -0.70
CA SER A 522 -36.70 27.37 0.68
C SER A 522 -36.65 28.89 0.85
N GLN A 523 -37.07 29.69 -0.14
CA GLN A 523 -37.32 31.11 0.07
C GLN A 523 -38.78 31.47 -0.17
N GLU A 524 -39.61 31.19 0.84
CA GLU A 524 -40.74 32.08 1.11
C GLU A 524 -40.17 33.45 1.50
N ASN A 525 -40.23 34.39 0.55
CA ASN A 525 -39.86 35.81 0.60
C ASN A 525 -38.63 36.18 -0.25
N THR A 526 -38.78 36.17 -1.58
CA THR A 526 -38.55 37.36 -2.44
C THR A 526 -38.99 37.05 -3.88
N ALA A 527 -39.56 38.04 -4.55
CA ALA A 527 -40.26 37.89 -5.84
C ALA A 527 -39.28 37.70 -7.01
N ILE A 528 -39.20 36.47 -7.54
CA ILE A 528 -38.69 36.21 -8.90
C ILE A 528 -39.91 35.98 -9.81
N PRO A 529 -40.05 36.72 -10.94
CA PRO A 529 -41.24 36.61 -11.79
C PRO A 529 -41.34 35.24 -12.48
N ILE A 530 -42.54 34.65 -12.39
CA ILE A 530 -42.93 33.28 -12.81
C ILE A 530 -42.58 32.96 -14.29
N HIS A 531 -42.35 33.95 -15.14
CA HIS A 531 -42.05 33.75 -16.57
C HIS A 531 -40.62 33.20 -16.84
N LEU A 532 -39.71 33.22 -15.86
CA LEU A 532 -38.35 32.66 -16.00
C LEU A 532 -38.23 31.16 -15.65
N LEU A 533 -39.25 30.54 -15.03
CA LEU A 533 -39.20 29.14 -14.59
C LEU A 533 -39.36 28.13 -15.74
N GLY A 534 -40.07 28.52 -16.80
CA GLY A 534 -40.27 27.67 -17.99
C GLY A 534 -39.00 27.42 -18.80
N PRO A 535 -38.23 28.45 -19.19
CA PRO A 535 -37.01 28.29 -19.98
C PRO A 535 -35.90 27.53 -19.24
N LEU A 536 -35.73 27.77 -17.93
CA LEU A 536 -34.71 27.12 -17.10
C LEU A 536 -34.97 25.63 -16.90
N SER A 537 -36.24 25.22 -16.76
CA SER A 537 -36.60 23.81 -16.63
C SER A 537 -36.45 23.03 -17.94
N VAL A 538 -36.73 23.67 -19.08
CA VAL A 538 -36.50 23.08 -20.41
C VAL A 538 -35.00 22.95 -20.71
N ALA A 539 -34.19 23.94 -20.34
CA ALA A 539 -32.73 23.88 -20.47
C ALA A 539 -32.10 22.77 -19.61
N ALA A 540 -32.58 22.62 -18.37
CA ALA A 540 -32.12 21.55 -17.47
C ALA A 540 -32.47 20.14 -18.00
N LEU A 541 -33.69 19.96 -18.55
CA LEU A 541 -34.11 18.68 -19.12
C LEU A 541 -33.34 18.35 -20.42
N ALA A 542 -33.10 19.34 -21.27
CA ALA A 542 -32.27 19.17 -22.46
C ALA A 542 -30.83 18.76 -22.09
N PHE A 543 -30.25 19.39 -21.06
CA PHE A 543 -28.91 19.05 -20.57
C PHE A 543 -28.84 17.63 -19.99
N GLN A 544 -29.83 17.22 -19.20
CA GLN A 544 -29.92 15.85 -18.67
C GLN A 544 -29.98 14.79 -19.80
N THR A 545 -30.72 15.10 -20.87
CA THR A 545 -30.88 14.17 -22.00
C THR A 545 -29.58 14.05 -22.80
N ILE A 546 -28.83 15.13 -22.95
CA ILE A 546 -27.51 15.15 -23.61
C ILE A 546 -26.50 14.32 -22.80
N VAL A 547 -26.40 14.54 -21.50
CA VAL A 547 -25.49 13.79 -20.60
C VAL A 547 -25.82 12.29 -20.59
N ALA A 548 -27.10 11.92 -20.53
CA ALA A 548 -27.53 10.52 -20.59
C ALA A 548 -27.15 9.85 -21.93
N THR A 549 -27.32 10.56 -23.04
CA THR A 549 -26.97 10.07 -24.39
C THR A 549 -25.45 9.93 -24.55
N MET A 550 -24.65 10.81 -23.94
CA MET A 550 -23.19 10.75 -23.93
C MET A 550 -22.66 9.56 -23.12
N ASN A 551 -23.25 9.26 -21.96
CA ASN A 551 -22.90 8.06 -21.18
C ASN A 551 -23.16 6.77 -21.98
N LEU A 552 -24.29 6.69 -22.68
CA LEU A 552 -24.61 5.59 -23.60
C LEU A 552 -23.65 5.48 -24.81
N GLY A 553 -23.10 6.61 -25.27
CA GLY A 553 -22.10 6.65 -26.35
C GLY A 553 -20.71 6.19 -25.89
N LEU A 554 -20.29 6.61 -24.70
CA LEU A 554 -19.01 6.24 -24.08
C LEU A 554 -18.96 4.74 -23.73
N GLU A 555 -20.08 4.16 -23.32
CA GLU A 555 -20.19 2.73 -23.04
C GLU A 555 -20.02 1.86 -24.29
N LYS A 556 -20.41 2.38 -25.46
CA LYS A 556 -20.38 1.66 -26.75
C LYS A 556 -19.10 1.87 -27.58
N ALA A 557 -18.32 2.92 -27.31
CA ALA A 557 -17.13 3.26 -28.10
C ALA A 557 -15.85 2.63 -27.49
N LYS A 558 -15.70 1.31 -27.60
CA LYS A 558 -14.50 0.62 -27.11
C LYS A 558 -13.31 0.56 -28.07
N TYR A 559 -13.44 0.87 -29.37
CA TYR A 559 -12.31 0.69 -30.33
C TYR A 559 -12.37 1.51 -31.65
N SER A 560 -12.61 2.83 -31.66
CA SER A 560 -12.35 3.64 -32.89
C SER A 560 -12.33 5.16 -32.68
N SER A 561 -12.02 5.92 -33.76
CA SER A 561 -11.95 7.39 -33.93
C SER A 561 -13.20 8.21 -33.52
N ALA A 562 -14.14 7.61 -32.80
CA ALA A 562 -15.32 8.24 -32.24
C ALA A 562 -15.00 9.22 -31.09
N ALA A 563 -13.86 9.09 -30.41
CA ALA A 563 -13.44 10.03 -29.36
C ALA A 563 -13.31 11.47 -29.87
N SER A 564 -12.80 11.65 -31.10
CA SER A 564 -12.71 12.95 -31.79
C SER A 564 -14.07 13.54 -32.16
N VAL A 565 -15.06 12.70 -32.45
CA VAL A 565 -16.45 13.14 -32.75
C VAL A 565 -17.16 13.57 -31.48
N VAL A 566 -16.92 12.88 -30.36
CA VAL A 566 -17.46 13.24 -29.04
C VAL A 566 -16.82 14.54 -28.52
N ALA A 567 -15.52 14.74 -28.72
CA ALA A 567 -14.85 16.01 -28.40
C ALA A 567 -15.35 17.18 -29.27
N ALA A 568 -15.60 16.96 -30.57
CA ALA A 568 -16.19 17.97 -31.44
C ALA A 568 -17.63 18.32 -31.03
N ALA A 569 -18.45 17.33 -30.65
CA ALA A 569 -19.81 17.55 -30.16
C ALA A 569 -19.82 18.33 -28.84
N TYR A 570 -18.82 18.13 -27.96
CA TYR A 570 -18.64 18.88 -26.72
C TYR A 570 -18.36 20.37 -26.99
N ILE A 571 -17.45 20.67 -27.92
CA ILE A 571 -17.12 22.05 -28.31
C ILE A 571 -18.32 22.73 -28.98
N TYR A 572 -19.04 22.04 -29.87
CA TYR A 572 -20.25 22.57 -30.50
C TYR A 572 -21.38 22.83 -29.49
N GLY A 573 -21.54 21.95 -28.50
CA GLY A 573 -22.52 22.14 -27.42
C GLY A 573 -22.24 23.37 -26.57
N LEU A 574 -20.97 23.60 -26.20
CA LEU A 574 -20.56 24.79 -25.45
C LEU A 574 -20.77 26.09 -26.24
N VAL A 575 -20.48 26.08 -27.55
CA VAL A 575 -20.72 27.24 -28.44
C VAL A 575 -22.21 27.52 -28.58
N LEU A 576 -23.05 26.48 -28.70
CA LEU A 576 -24.51 26.65 -28.80
C LEU A 576 -25.12 27.20 -27.51
N ILE A 577 -24.63 26.74 -26.35
CA ILE A 577 -25.03 27.25 -25.03
C ILE A 577 -24.59 28.72 -24.89
N GLY A 578 -23.37 29.07 -25.30
CA GLY A 578 -22.92 30.46 -25.32
C GLY A 578 -23.79 31.37 -26.18
N LEU A 579 -24.21 30.89 -27.37
CA LEU A 579 -25.13 31.60 -28.26
C LEU A 579 -26.54 31.75 -27.67
N LEU A 580 -27.08 30.71 -27.05
CA LEU A 580 -28.40 30.76 -26.41
C LEU A 580 -28.41 31.68 -25.18
N VAL A 581 -27.33 31.71 -24.41
CA VAL A 581 -27.14 32.66 -23.31
C VAL A 581 -27.00 34.09 -23.85
N ALA A 582 -26.27 34.30 -24.94
CA ALA A 582 -26.15 35.62 -25.57
C ALA A 582 -27.49 36.15 -26.10
N ILE A 583 -28.29 35.30 -26.75
CA ILE A 583 -29.65 35.64 -27.22
C ILE A 583 -30.57 35.96 -26.04
N ALA A 584 -30.50 35.18 -24.96
CA ALA A 584 -31.28 35.45 -23.75
C ALA A 584 -30.85 36.74 -23.04
N VAL A 585 -29.60 37.18 -23.18
CA VAL A 585 -29.11 38.46 -22.64
C VAL A 585 -29.53 39.64 -23.51
N GLU A 586 -29.55 39.51 -24.84
CA GLU A 586 -30.05 40.57 -25.74
C GLU A 586 -31.54 40.87 -25.51
N ASP A 587 -32.38 39.84 -25.34
CA ASP A 587 -33.82 39.96 -25.02
C ASP A 587 -34.10 40.59 -23.64
N MET A 588 -33.11 40.63 -22.73
CA MET A 588 -33.22 41.35 -21.45
C MET A 588 -32.84 42.84 -21.55
N THR A 589 -32.23 43.27 -22.65
CA THR A 589 -31.75 44.65 -22.86
C THR A 589 -32.59 45.45 -23.86
N SER A 590 -33.52 44.82 -24.57
CA SER A 590 -34.59 45.43 -25.37
C SER A 590 -35.89 45.48 -24.58
#